data_AF-A0A7W1RPV2-F1
#
_entry.id   AF-A0A7W1RPV2-F1
#
_cell.length_a   1.000
_cell.length_b   1.000
_cell.length_c   1.000
_cell.angle_alpha   90.00
_cell.angle_beta   90.00
_cell.angle_gamma   90.00
#
_symmetry.space_group_name_H-M   'P 1'
#
loop_
_entity.id
_entity.type
_entity.pdbx_description
1 polymer ?
#
loop_
_entity_poly.entity_id
_entity_poly.type
_entity_poly.pdbx_seq_one_letter_code
_entity_poly.pdbx_strand_id
1 'polypeptide(L)'
;MKRQRRLTVEVDPEETPEFLAALDRALNNGWTRDLRAEELSSPLLRPYIACYRCDARDNRPSAQLALSRETFDRFAVARVKFQTYSPTEITTDEQNRVITDFHHSCLGRIISTTTAYINMWSDSEPPSERYG
;
A
#
# COMPACT_ATOMS: atom_id res chain seq x y z
N MET A 1 22.67 -7.46 2.55
CA MET A 1 21.79 -6.30 2.35
C MET A 1 20.34 -6.76 2.53
N LYS A 2 19.56 -6.11 3.40
CA LYS A 2 18.13 -6.41 3.56
C LYS A 2 17.38 -5.78 2.39
N ARG A 3 16.49 -6.54 1.75
CA ARG A 3 15.79 -6.11 0.54
C ARG A 3 14.46 -5.48 0.90
N GLN A 4 14.12 -4.36 0.26
CA GLN A 4 12.83 -3.70 0.45
C GLN A 4 11.75 -4.46 -0.32
N ARG A 5 10.63 -4.72 0.33
CA ARG A 5 9.42 -5.28 -0.28
C ARG A 5 8.67 -4.16 -0.98
N ARG A 6 8.16 -4.47 -2.17
CA ARG A 6 7.26 -3.63 -2.93
C ARG A 6 5.94 -4.37 -3.09
N LEU A 7 4.85 -3.68 -2.78
CA LEU A 7 3.50 -4.20 -2.92
C LEU A 7 2.82 -3.45 -4.06
N THR A 8 2.44 -4.18 -5.10
CA THR A 8 1.75 -3.66 -6.29
C THR A 8 0.36 -4.27 -6.37
N VAL A 9 -0.60 -3.47 -6.80
CA VAL A 9 -1.99 -3.87 -7.01
C VAL A 9 -2.40 -3.45 -8.41
N GLU A 10 -2.66 -4.41 -9.28
CA GLU A 10 -3.20 -4.19 -10.63
C GLU A 10 -4.71 -4.38 -10.57
N VAL A 11 -5.45 -3.35 -10.96
CA VAL A 11 -6.92 -3.29 -10.95
C VAL A 11 -7.32 -2.46 -12.15
N ASP A 12 -8.35 -2.90 -12.86
CA ASP A 12 -8.86 -2.15 -13.99
C ASP A 12 -9.24 -0.71 -13.56
N PRO A 13 -8.92 0.31 -14.37
CA PRO A 13 -9.17 1.71 -14.01
C PRO A 13 -10.65 1.97 -13.67
N GLU A 14 -11.56 1.28 -14.35
CA GLU A 14 -13.01 1.36 -14.15
C GLU A 14 -13.46 0.68 -12.84
N GLU A 15 -12.76 -0.37 -12.41
CA GLU A 15 -13.01 -1.10 -11.16
C GLU A 15 -12.31 -0.45 -9.94
N THR A 16 -11.45 0.54 -10.16
CA THR A 16 -10.68 1.21 -9.09
C THR A 16 -11.56 1.75 -7.95
N PRO A 17 -12.71 2.42 -8.20
CA PRO A 17 -13.57 2.90 -7.12
C PRO A 17 -14.15 1.76 -6.29
N GLU A 18 -14.54 0.65 -6.94
CA GLU A 18 -15.09 -0.52 -6.26
C GLU A 18 -14.01 -1.25 -5.45
N PHE A 19 -12.81 -1.40 -6.01
CA PHE A 19 -11.65 -1.92 -5.30
C PHE A 19 -11.33 -1.09 -4.05
N LEU A 20 -11.28 0.24 -4.17
CA LEU A 20 -11.02 1.13 -3.02
C LEU A 20 -12.13 1.02 -1.95
N ALA A 21 -13.39 0.94 -2.37
CA ALA A 21 -14.50 0.72 -1.44
C ALA A 21 -14.41 -0.65 -0.75
N ALA A 22 -14.01 -1.70 -1.48
CA ALA A 22 -13.77 -3.02 -0.91
C ALA A 22 -12.60 -3.01 0.07
N LEU A 23 -11.51 -2.29 -0.25
CA LEU A 23 -10.37 -2.09 0.61
C LEU A 23 -10.74 -1.36 1.90
N ASP A 24 -11.50 -0.28 1.80
CA ASP A 24 -11.98 0.48 2.95
C ASP A 24 -12.85 -0.38 3.88
N ARG A 25 -13.70 -1.26 3.32
CA ARG A 25 -14.48 -2.24 4.09
C ARG A 25 -13.63 -3.37 4.69
N ALA A 26 -12.52 -3.71 4.06
CA ALA A 26 -11.61 -4.76 4.49
C ALA A 26 -10.58 -4.29 5.52
N LEU A 27 -10.47 -2.97 5.76
CA LEU A 27 -9.55 -2.42 6.76
C LEU A 27 -9.80 -3.04 8.13
N ASN A 28 -8.74 -3.57 8.71
CA ASN A 28 -8.77 -4.20 10.02
C ASN A 28 -7.43 -3.99 10.73
N ASN A 29 -7.28 -4.51 11.95
CA ASN A 29 -6.03 -4.48 12.71
C ASN A 29 -5.49 -3.05 12.93
N GLY A 30 -6.38 -2.08 13.11
CA GLY A 30 -6.03 -0.68 13.38
C GLY A 30 -5.61 0.10 12.14
N TRP A 31 -5.81 -0.45 10.94
CA TRP A 31 -5.71 0.33 9.70
C TRP A 31 -6.95 1.19 9.51
N THR A 32 -6.74 2.44 9.08
CA THR A 32 -7.79 3.40 8.75
C THR A 32 -7.40 4.16 7.48
N ARG A 33 -8.40 4.65 6.74
CA ARG A 33 -8.16 5.58 5.63
C ARG A 33 -7.82 6.96 6.16
N ASP A 34 -6.83 7.61 5.57
CA ASP A 34 -6.31 8.92 5.95
C ASP A 34 -6.70 9.97 4.91
N LEU A 35 -7.97 10.38 4.97
CA LEU A 35 -8.56 11.37 4.04
C LEU A 35 -7.82 12.71 4.10
N ARG A 36 -7.32 13.10 5.27
CA ARG A 36 -6.54 14.34 5.43
C ARG A 36 -5.23 14.26 4.65
N ALA A 37 -4.56 13.12 4.66
CA ALA A 37 -3.35 12.93 3.86
C ALA A 37 -3.62 12.88 2.35
N GLU A 38 -4.79 12.38 1.95
CA GLU A 38 -5.26 12.43 0.56
C GLU A 38 -5.49 13.88 0.11
N GLU A 39 -6.20 14.69 0.90
CA GLU A 39 -6.44 16.12 0.61
C GLU A 39 -5.15 16.93 0.51
N LEU A 40 -4.17 16.62 1.36
CA LEU A 40 -2.86 17.28 1.36
C LEU A 40 -1.92 16.76 0.27
N SER A 41 -2.29 15.69 -0.44
CA SER A 41 -1.50 15.18 -1.54
C SER A 41 -1.65 16.08 -2.75
N SER A 42 -0.53 16.61 -3.26
CA SER A 42 -0.56 17.47 -4.43
C SER A 42 -0.93 16.66 -5.68
N PRO A 43 -2.02 16.99 -6.40
CA PRO A 43 -2.42 16.29 -7.61
C PRO A 43 -1.36 16.30 -8.71
N LEU A 44 -0.43 17.27 -8.66
CA LEU A 44 0.57 17.53 -9.69
C LEU A 44 1.85 16.71 -9.56
N LEU A 45 2.15 16.15 -8.38
CA LEU A 45 3.44 15.50 -8.12
C LEU A 45 3.36 13.99 -8.06
N ARG A 46 2.31 13.42 -7.43
CA ARG A 46 1.90 12.00 -7.50
C ARG A 46 0.45 11.94 -6.99
N PRO A 47 -0.56 11.61 -7.81
CA PRO A 47 -1.91 11.44 -7.30
C PRO A 47 -1.92 10.16 -6.46
N TYR A 48 -1.82 10.31 -5.14
CA TYR A 48 -2.19 9.22 -4.25
C TYR A 48 -3.68 8.99 -4.45
N ILE A 49 -4.03 7.76 -4.79
CA ILE A 49 -5.43 7.38 -4.97
C ILE A 49 -6.10 7.09 -3.64
N ALA A 50 -5.30 6.68 -2.65
CA ALA A 50 -5.73 6.48 -1.28
C ALA A 50 -4.52 6.55 -0.35
N CYS A 51 -4.74 7.08 0.85
CA CYS A 51 -3.79 7.02 1.95
C CYS A 51 -4.40 6.23 3.09
N TYR A 52 -3.59 5.40 3.72
CA TYR A 52 -3.95 4.60 4.88
C TYR A 52 -2.99 4.90 6.01
N ARG A 53 -3.44 4.75 7.24
CA ARG A 53 -2.60 4.86 8.42
C ARG A 53 -2.93 3.78 9.42
N CYS A 54 -1.94 3.41 10.21
CA CYS A 54 -2.10 2.54 11.35
C CYS A 54 -1.40 3.12 12.58
N ASP A 55 -2.00 2.86 13.74
CA ASP A 55 -1.36 3.11 15.03
C ASP A 55 -0.34 2.02 15.33
N ALA A 56 0.62 2.38 16.20
CA ALA A 56 1.60 1.44 16.69
C ALA A 56 0.90 0.31 17.44
N ARG A 57 1.23 -0.94 17.10
CA ARG A 57 0.63 -2.14 17.68
C ARG A 57 1.63 -3.28 17.68
N ASP A 58 1.83 -3.91 18.84
CA ASP A 58 2.79 -5.01 19.03
C ASP A 58 4.18 -4.62 18.46
N ASN A 59 4.64 -5.33 17.42
CA ASN A 59 5.91 -5.08 16.73
C ASN A 59 5.77 -4.24 15.44
N ARG A 60 4.60 -3.66 15.19
CA ARG A 60 4.30 -2.79 14.04
C ARG A 60 4.32 -1.32 14.51
N PRO A 61 5.22 -0.48 13.98
CA PRO A 61 5.23 0.95 14.32
C PRO A 61 4.02 1.68 13.69
N SER A 62 3.72 2.88 14.18
CA SER A 62 2.73 3.73 13.52
C SER A 62 3.25 4.19 12.16
N ALA A 63 2.44 3.98 11.13
CA ALA A 63 2.81 4.27 9.77
C ALA A 63 1.62 4.81 8.96
N GLN A 64 1.95 5.61 7.97
CA GLN A 64 1.08 6.02 6.88
C GLN A 64 1.58 5.35 5.60
N LEU A 65 0.68 4.77 4.84
CA LEU A 65 0.93 4.09 3.58
C LEU A 65 0.11 4.77 2.49
N ALA A 66 0.75 5.16 1.40
CA ALA A 66 0.05 5.75 0.25
C ALA A 66 0.03 4.78 -0.93
N LEU A 67 -1.15 4.61 -1.53
CA LEU A 67 -1.30 3.98 -2.84
C LEU A 67 -1.18 5.06 -3.92
N SER A 68 -0.20 4.93 -4.82
CA SER A 68 -0.10 5.79 -5.99
C SER A 68 -0.45 5.03 -7.25
N ARG A 69 -1.11 5.72 -8.17
CA ARG A 69 -1.21 5.26 -9.55
C ARG A 69 0.17 5.32 -10.21
N GLU A 70 0.65 4.19 -10.73
CA GLU A 70 1.91 4.11 -11.48
C GLU A 70 1.65 4.16 -12.99
N THR A 71 0.64 3.43 -13.46
CA THR A 71 0.14 3.46 -14.84
C THR A 71 -1.38 3.60 -14.82
N PHE A 72 -2.03 3.65 -15.98
CA PHE A 72 -3.49 3.80 -16.05
C PHE A 72 -4.25 2.68 -15.31
N ASP A 73 -3.72 1.47 -15.37
CA ASP A 73 -4.24 0.18 -14.90
C ASP A 73 -3.49 -0.40 -13.67
N ARG A 74 -2.47 0.29 -13.17
CA ARG A 74 -1.63 -0.19 -12.06
C ARG A 74 -1.50 0.81 -10.94
N PHE A 75 -1.71 0.31 -9.73
CA PHE A 75 -1.41 0.99 -8.50
C PHE A 75 -0.27 0.29 -7.78
N ALA A 76 0.53 1.06 -7.05
CA ALA A 76 1.51 0.50 -6.13
C ALA A 76 1.40 1.17 -4.78
N VAL A 77 1.76 0.42 -3.75
CA VAL A 77 2.15 1.00 -2.48
C VAL A 77 3.41 1.84 -2.73
N ALA A 78 3.20 3.15 -2.79
CA ALA A 78 4.16 4.11 -3.27
C ALA A 78 5.13 4.56 -2.18
N ARG A 79 4.65 4.59 -0.93
CA ARG A 79 5.36 5.20 0.17
C ARG A 79 4.82 4.73 1.51
N VAL A 80 5.72 4.30 2.39
CA VAL A 80 5.47 4.15 3.82
C VAL A 80 6.17 5.31 4.54
N LYS A 81 5.42 6.13 5.27
CA LYS A 81 5.93 7.17 6.16
C LYS A 81 5.65 6.76 7.59
N PHE A 82 6.66 6.73 8.45
CA PHE A 82 6.46 6.42 9.87
C PHE A 82 6.17 7.71 10.64
N GLN A 83 5.17 7.70 11.52
CA GLN A 83 4.74 8.93 12.22
C GLN A 83 5.59 9.23 13.46
N THR A 84 6.30 8.23 13.99
CA THR A 84 7.02 8.31 15.28
C THR A 84 8.54 8.44 15.17
N TYR A 85 9.12 8.40 13.95
CA TYR A 85 10.57 8.36 13.79
C TYR A 85 11.11 9.68 13.21
N SER A 86 12.23 10.13 13.76
CA SER A 86 13.15 11.06 13.09
C SER A 86 13.56 10.45 11.73
N PRO A 87 13.72 11.25 10.64
CA PRO A 87 13.93 10.75 9.27
C PRO A 87 15.16 9.84 9.04
N THR A 88 16.00 9.60 10.05
CA THR A 88 17.31 8.93 9.94
C THR A 88 17.34 7.44 10.30
N GLU A 89 16.30 6.85 10.90
CA GLU A 89 16.40 5.47 11.45
C GLU A 89 15.31 4.48 11.01
N ILE A 90 14.65 4.73 9.88
CA ILE A 90 13.70 3.73 9.35
C ILE A 90 14.49 2.56 8.75
N THR A 91 14.41 1.39 9.36
CA THR A 91 15.05 0.19 8.82
C THR A 91 14.20 -0.44 7.70
N THR A 92 14.86 -1.11 6.76
CA THR A 92 14.17 -1.90 5.72
C THR A 92 13.25 -2.97 6.31
N ASP A 93 13.55 -3.49 7.50
CA ASP A 93 12.71 -4.47 8.18
C ASP A 93 11.39 -3.89 8.67
N GLU A 94 11.40 -2.67 9.22
CA GLU A 94 10.18 -1.99 9.67
C GLU A 94 9.27 -1.66 8.49
N GLN A 95 9.84 -1.21 7.36
CA GLN A 95 9.11 -1.05 6.11
C GLN A 95 8.47 -2.36 5.66
N ASN A 96 9.26 -3.43 5.62
CA ASN A 96 8.77 -4.74 5.20
C ASN A 96 7.66 -5.26 6.13
N ARG A 97 7.75 -5.00 7.44
CA ARG A 97 6.70 -5.38 8.40
C ARG A 97 5.39 -4.66 8.13
N VAL A 98 5.43 -3.33 7.96
CA VAL A 98 4.22 -2.55 7.67
C VAL A 98 3.57 -2.98 6.35
N ILE A 99 4.38 -3.17 5.29
CA ILE A 99 3.88 -3.61 3.98
C ILE A 99 3.26 -5.01 4.06
N THR A 100 3.93 -5.94 4.75
CA THR A 100 3.43 -7.32 4.92
C THR A 100 2.16 -7.36 5.76
N ASP A 101 2.09 -6.56 6.82
CA ASP A 101 0.90 -6.46 7.64
C ASP A 101 -0.28 -5.84 6.89
N PHE A 102 -0.06 -4.78 6.10
CA PHE A 102 -1.10 -4.21 5.23
C PHE A 102 -1.58 -5.23 4.20
N HIS A 103 -0.65 -5.97 3.59
CA HIS A 103 -0.98 -7.05 2.66
C HIS A 103 -1.88 -8.11 3.31
N HIS A 104 -1.52 -8.66 4.47
CA HIS A 104 -2.30 -9.72 5.11
C HIS A 104 -3.59 -9.23 5.76
N SER A 105 -3.55 -8.06 6.40
CA SER A 105 -4.67 -7.55 7.19
C SER A 105 -5.76 -6.91 6.33
N CYS A 106 -5.39 -6.33 5.18
CA CYS A 106 -6.31 -5.56 4.34
C CYS A 106 -6.47 -6.22 2.96
N LEU A 107 -5.39 -6.27 2.18
CA LEU A 107 -5.45 -6.67 0.77
C LEU A 107 -5.80 -8.14 0.56
N GLY A 108 -5.24 -9.05 1.35
CA GLY A 108 -5.49 -10.49 1.27
C GLY A 108 -6.95 -10.88 1.50
N ARG A 109 -7.77 -9.99 2.09
CA ARG A 109 -9.20 -10.20 2.31
C ARG A 109 -10.04 -9.86 1.07
N ILE A 110 -9.52 -9.02 0.17
CA ILE A 110 -10.22 -8.50 -1.02
C ILE A 110 -10.03 -9.41 -2.24
N ILE A 111 -8.97 -10.24 -2.24
CA ILE A 111 -8.63 -11.16 -3.34
C ILE A 111 -9.78 -12.13 -3.68
N SER A 112 -10.75 -12.31 -2.77
CA SER A 112 -11.93 -13.14 -3.00
C SER A 112 -13.12 -12.45 -3.70
N THR A 113 -13.08 -11.11 -3.85
CA THR A 113 -14.26 -10.32 -4.27
C THR A 113 -14.02 -9.36 -5.44
N THR A 114 -12.79 -9.24 -5.93
CA THR A 114 -12.44 -8.24 -6.97
C THR A 114 -11.39 -8.81 -7.93
N THR A 115 -11.41 -8.38 -9.19
CA THR A 115 -10.41 -8.72 -10.23
C THR A 115 -9.08 -7.97 -10.00
N ALA A 116 -8.55 -8.03 -8.79
CA ALA A 116 -7.31 -7.36 -8.40
C ALA A 116 -6.14 -8.35 -8.35
N TYR A 117 -5.06 -8.06 -9.08
CA TYR A 117 -3.81 -8.82 -8.96
C TYR A 117 -2.87 -8.14 -7.97
N ILE A 118 -2.69 -8.78 -6.82
CA ILE A 118 -1.89 -8.26 -5.71
C ILE A 118 -0.58 -9.01 -5.70
N ASN A 119 0.52 -8.30 -5.89
CA ASN A 119 1.83 -8.88 -5.91
C ASN A 119 2.76 -8.20 -4.90
N MET A 120 3.53 -9.00 -4.16
CA MET A 120 4.54 -8.53 -3.23
C MET A 120 5.90 -9.07 -3.67
N TRP A 121 6.74 -8.20 -4.22
CA TRP A 121 8.06 -8.55 -4.73
C TRP A 121 9.15 -7.97 -3.83
N SER A 122 10.34 -8.54 -3.91
CA SER A 122 11.56 -7.91 -3.43
C SER A 122 12.17 -7.11 -4.58
N ASP A 123 12.79 -5.95 -4.34
CA ASP A 123 13.39 -5.06 -5.37
C ASP A 123 14.37 -5.73 -6.38
N SER A 124 14.74 -6.99 -6.17
CA SER A 124 15.60 -7.81 -7.03
C SER A 124 14.85 -8.63 -8.08
N GLU A 125 13.52 -8.69 -8.05
CA GLU A 125 12.71 -9.42 -9.02
C GLU A 125 11.64 -8.47 -9.55
N PRO A 126 11.82 -7.87 -10.75
CA PRO A 126 10.70 -7.22 -11.39
C PRO A 126 9.57 -8.23 -11.59
N PRO A 127 8.30 -7.79 -11.56
CA PRO A 127 7.19 -8.65 -11.93
C PRO A 127 7.53 -9.28 -13.27
N SER A 128 7.56 -10.62 -13.34
CA SER A 128 7.70 -11.32 -14.60
C SER A 128 6.67 -10.73 -15.56
N GLU A 129 7.14 -10.07 -16.62
CA GLU A 129 6.28 -9.53 -17.67
C GLU A 129 5.29 -10.63 -18.06
N ARG A 130 4.00 -10.35 -17.88
CA ARG A 130 2.95 -11.21 -18.43
C ARG A 130 3.08 -11.12 -19.94
N TYR A 131 3.81 -12.06 -20.53
CA TYR A 131 3.59 -12.46 -21.91
C TYR A 131 2.33 -13.34 -21.91
N GLY A 132 1.27 -12.83 -22.55
CA GLY A 132 0.01 -13.53 -22.75
C GLY A 132 -1.03 -12.60 -23.31
#